data_AF-A0A561BM92-F1
#
_entry.id   AF-A0A561BM92-F1
#
_cell.length_a   1.000
_cell.length_b   1.000
_cell.length_c   1.000
_cell.angle_alpha   90.00
_cell.angle_beta   90.00
_cell.angle_gamma   90.00
#
_symmetry.space_group_name_H-M   'P 1'
#
loop_
_entity.id
_entity.type
_entity.pdbx_description
1 polymer ?
#
loop_
_entity_poly.entity_id
_entity_poly.type
_entity_poly.pdbx_seq_one_letter_code
_entity_poly.pdbx_strand_id
1 'polypeptide(L)'
;MIHQRLFPSALLALNVVTVAALASTGGGSPMAPSSTAAAPSSACVAPGTVLTVEEQRTTLSLPGRTTPVARDFIEAAGFERIVDDFAARLCGYTSVGEASTAIKAAGAALWRTAVDRAQGRLTSGTIDRYDDRPLYWARTSMSRAVREWQAPFALTSLQRQAILRQFSYASRGIDQVEFGKNTTKLLVSGFDTYSLDASLRNSNPSGASALQLDGRTVKTKHGTVTVQAVMFPVNWTDFDQGIVEDAFGPWLVHRKDPRYQGAIDALMTISQTGRGQTNIEKWAGGFRGGSPDNNRSINYGPISAAALWPQPQPSPQFIHTTLPYQAMIAAGTGPWPVKLNPGITEWPAGTFPDPTALRTAPDPSPGSRAASAPGGNYLSNESMYRTNRLRLGTGHPTLPGGHLHISALEYPADPGALTSPAFEADRQAVVDQTVALVEAAGKAVRR
;
A
#
# COMPACT_ATOMS: atom_id res chain seq x y z
N MET A 1 42.95 12.16 6.00
CA MET A 1 43.52 11.19 6.96
C MET A 1 42.61 11.19 8.19
N ILE A 2 42.03 10.10 8.68
CA ILE A 2 41.99 8.68 8.26
C ILE A 2 40.51 8.19 8.34
N HIS A 3 40.15 7.08 7.69
CA HIS A 3 38.80 6.48 7.74
C HIS A 3 38.55 5.64 8.99
N GLN A 4 37.30 5.63 9.48
CA GLN A 4 36.42 4.47 9.76
C GLN A 4 35.11 5.04 10.37
N ARG A 5 33.86 4.72 9.98
CA ARG A 5 33.20 3.44 9.62
C ARG A 5 33.29 2.36 10.69
N LEU A 6 32.29 2.30 11.56
CA LEU A 6 31.70 1.08 12.13
C LEU A 6 30.36 1.42 12.81
N PHE A 7 29.26 0.82 12.36
CA PHE A 7 28.01 0.72 13.14
C PHE A 7 28.01 -0.67 13.80
N PRO A 8 27.84 -0.80 15.13
CA PRO A 8 27.72 -2.10 15.77
C PRO A 8 26.34 -2.72 15.48
N SER A 9 26.34 -3.91 14.90
CA SER A 9 25.27 -4.87 15.16
C SER A 9 25.52 -5.57 16.50
N ALA A 10 24.48 -6.25 17.01
CA ALA A 10 24.47 -7.09 18.22
C ALA A 10 24.57 -6.35 19.58
N LEU A 11 23.47 -6.45 20.33
CA LEU A 11 23.48 -6.66 21.77
C LEU A 11 22.40 -7.69 22.09
N LEU A 12 22.81 -8.85 22.60
CA LEU A 12 21.98 -9.98 23.02
C LEU A 12 22.67 -10.62 24.22
N ALA A 13 21.93 -11.39 25.03
CA ALA A 13 22.33 -11.90 26.35
C ALA A 13 22.38 -10.81 27.45
N LEU A 14 22.07 -11.10 28.73
CA LEU A 14 21.64 -12.36 29.35
C LEU A 14 20.74 -12.07 30.57
N ASN A 15 19.81 -12.98 30.91
CA ASN A 15 19.50 -13.38 32.30
C ASN A 15 18.62 -14.64 32.30
N VAL A 16 18.89 -15.59 33.21
CA VAL A 16 18.31 -16.95 33.26
C VAL A 16 18.26 -17.42 34.73
N VAL A 17 17.44 -18.45 35.05
CA VAL A 17 17.28 -19.11 36.37
C VAL A 17 16.53 -18.21 37.38
N THR A 18 15.62 -18.63 38.27
CA THR A 18 15.12 -19.94 38.79
C THR A 18 13.55 -19.88 38.84
N VAL A 19 12.71 -20.87 39.18
CA VAL A 19 12.79 -22.22 39.81
C VAL A 19 11.99 -23.23 38.95
N ALA A 20 11.43 -24.31 39.53
CA ALA A 20 10.60 -25.31 38.85
C ALA A 20 9.59 -26.01 39.79
N ALA A 21 8.66 -26.74 39.18
CA ALA A 21 7.86 -27.87 39.70
C ALA A 21 6.81 -27.63 40.82
N LEU A 22 5.57 -28.03 40.49
CA LEU A 22 4.71 -28.84 41.35
C LEU A 22 3.82 -29.70 40.45
N ALA A 23 3.69 -31.00 40.76
CA ALA A 23 2.89 -31.94 40.00
C ALA A 23 1.66 -32.39 40.81
N SER A 24 0.55 -32.65 40.13
CA SER A 24 -0.61 -33.33 40.69
C SER A 24 -1.14 -34.38 39.71
N THR A 25 -1.64 -35.48 40.25
CA THR A 25 -2.05 -36.67 39.50
C THR A 25 -3.54 -36.64 39.17
N GLY A 26 -3.90 -37.11 37.98
CA GLY A 26 -5.30 -37.28 37.55
C GLY A 26 -5.42 -38.43 36.57
N GLY A 27 -5.91 -39.57 37.02
CA GLY A 27 -6.16 -40.73 36.17
C GLY A 27 -7.57 -40.71 35.58
N GLY A 28 -7.70 -41.07 34.30
CA GLY A 28 -8.98 -41.22 33.62
C GLY A 28 -8.86 -42.20 32.45
N SER A 29 -9.80 -43.14 32.34
CA SER A 29 -9.75 -44.22 31.34
C SER A 29 -10.07 -43.73 29.92
N PRO A 30 -9.43 -44.28 28.87
CA PRO A 30 -9.72 -43.91 27.49
C PRO A 30 -11.03 -44.57 27.00
N MET A 31 -12.06 -43.77 26.73
CA MET A 31 -13.08 -44.13 25.75
C MET A 31 -12.58 -43.74 24.35
N ALA A 32 -12.63 -44.67 23.39
CA ALA A 32 -12.23 -44.41 22.02
C ALA A 32 -13.43 -43.96 21.16
N PRO A 33 -13.40 -42.76 20.55
CA PRO A 33 -14.33 -42.38 19.49
C PRO A 33 -13.82 -42.87 18.13
N SER A 34 -14.71 -43.34 17.28
CA SER A 34 -14.38 -43.88 15.94
C SER A 34 -13.67 -42.85 15.07
N SER A 35 -12.49 -43.20 14.54
CA SER A 35 -11.77 -42.40 13.54
C SER A 35 -12.44 -42.50 12.17
N THR A 36 -13.30 -41.53 11.84
CA THR A 36 -13.63 -41.25 10.44
C THR A 36 -12.34 -40.89 9.70
N ALA A 37 -12.04 -41.62 8.63
CA ALA A 37 -10.84 -41.39 7.85
C ALA A 37 -10.94 -40.04 7.12
N ALA A 38 -10.31 -39.01 7.67
CA ALA A 38 -10.11 -37.74 6.98
C ALA A 38 -9.33 -37.99 5.68
N ALA A 39 -9.75 -37.32 4.60
CA ALA A 39 -8.93 -37.24 3.39
C ALA A 39 -7.55 -36.67 3.77
N PRO A 40 -6.45 -37.13 3.14
CA PRO A 40 -5.12 -36.72 3.53
C PRO A 40 -4.99 -35.19 3.41
N SER A 41 -4.81 -34.52 4.54
CA SER A 41 -4.31 -33.14 4.52
C SER A 41 -2.94 -33.16 3.84
N SER A 42 -2.70 -32.20 2.96
CA SER A 42 -1.33 -31.90 2.54
C SER A 42 -0.55 -31.55 3.82
N ALA A 43 0.43 -32.38 4.19
CA ALA A 43 1.06 -32.36 5.53
C ALA A 43 1.78 -31.04 5.88
N CYS A 44 1.88 -30.14 4.90
CA CYS A 44 2.41 -28.79 4.95
C CYS A 44 1.31 -27.70 5.09
N VAL A 45 0.05 -28.03 5.39
CA VAL A 45 -1.04 -27.06 5.56
C VAL A 45 -1.77 -27.30 6.88
N ALA A 46 -2.12 -26.22 7.57
CA ALA A 46 -2.87 -26.17 8.82
C ALA A 46 -4.25 -25.50 8.60
N PRO A 47 -5.28 -26.24 8.16
CA PRO A 47 -6.65 -25.73 8.06
C PRO A 47 -7.15 -25.16 9.39
N GLY A 48 -7.99 -24.12 9.33
CA GLY A 48 -8.51 -23.45 10.54
C GLY A 48 -7.54 -22.47 11.21
N THR A 49 -6.36 -22.22 10.62
CA THR A 49 -5.49 -21.10 11.02
C THR A 49 -6.25 -19.78 10.97
N VAL A 50 -6.07 -18.92 11.99
CA VAL A 50 -6.75 -17.62 12.06
C VAL A 50 -6.25 -16.69 10.94
N LEU A 51 -7.15 -16.36 10.01
CA LEU A 51 -6.92 -15.50 8.85
C LEU A 51 -7.33 -14.05 9.12
N THR A 52 -6.71 -13.09 8.43
CA THR A 52 -7.19 -11.69 8.40
C THR A 52 -8.52 -11.59 7.65
N VAL A 53 -9.25 -10.48 7.78
CA VAL A 53 -10.54 -10.32 7.05
C VAL A 53 -10.30 -10.27 5.54
N GLU A 54 -9.18 -9.70 5.08
CA GLU A 54 -8.77 -9.77 3.67
C GLU A 54 -8.58 -11.21 3.17
N GLU A 55 -7.89 -12.04 3.94
CA GLU A 55 -7.63 -13.44 3.61
C GLU A 55 -8.87 -14.34 3.70
N GLN A 56 -9.82 -14.02 4.60
CA GLN A 56 -11.13 -14.68 4.66
C GLN A 56 -11.95 -14.45 3.38
N ARG A 57 -11.81 -13.28 2.74
CA ARG A 57 -12.54 -12.94 1.50
C ARG A 57 -12.06 -13.74 0.28
N THR A 58 -10.90 -14.41 0.30
CA THR A 58 -10.42 -15.20 -0.86
C THR A 58 -11.32 -16.40 -1.18
N THR A 59 -12.10 -16.87 -0.21
CA THR A 59 -13.05 -17.99 -0.32
C THR A 59 -14.49 -17.56 -0.58
N LEU A 60 -14.77 -16.26 -0.76
CA LEU A 60 -16.11 -15.75 -1.10
C LEU A 60 -16.30 -15.67 -2.61
N SER A 61 -17.51 -15.96 -3.08
CA SER A 61 -17.91 -15.87 -4.50
C SER A 61 -18.82 -14.67 -4.75
N LEU A 62 -18.89 -14.19 -6.00
CA LEU A 62 -19.87 -13.17 -6.38
C LEU A 62 -21.29 -13.77 -6.50
N PRO A 63 -22.37 -12.96 -6.42
CA PRO A 63 -23.72 -13.43 -6.69
C PRO A 63 -23.83 -14.15 -8.03
N GLY A 64 -24.44 -15.34 -8.03
CA GLY A 64 -24.57 -16.19 -9.22
C GLY A 64 -23.30 -16.97 -9.63
N ARG A 65 -22.17 -16.81 -8.92
CA ARG A 65 -20.91 -17.54 -9.20
C ARG A 65 -20.64 -18.59 -8.12
N THR A 66 -20.12 -19.75 -8.54
CA THR A 66 -19.63 -20.81 -7.65
C THR A 66 -18.14 -20.64 -7.34
N THR A 67 -17.33 -20.29 -8.33
CA THR A 67 -15.91 -19.95 -8.19
C THR A 67 -15.71 -18.77 -7.23
N PRO A 68 -14.74 -18.83 -6.29
CA PRO A 68 -14.40 -17.69 -5.45
C PRO A 68 -13.85 -16.51 -6.26
N VAL A 69 -14.22 -15.29 -5.88
CA VAL A 69 -13.88 -14.04 -6.58
C VAL A 69 -12.37 -13.84 -6.76
N ALA A 70 -11.58 -14.30 -5.78
CA ALA A 70 -10.13 -14.22 -5.88
C ALA A 70 -9.61 -15.10 -7.02
N ARG A 71 -10.13 -16.33 -7.15
CA ARG A 71 -9.76 -17.26 -8.21
C ARG A 71 -10.21 -16.74 -9.58
N ASP A 72 -11.43 -16.17 -9.66
CA ASP A 72 -11.94 -15.52 -10.87
C ASP A 72 -10.97 -14.43 -11.39
N PHE A 73 -10.52 -13.50 -10.53
CA PHE A 73 -9.60 -12.44 -10.94
C PHE A 73 -8.18 -12.93 -11.21
N ILE A 74 -7.73 -13.99 -10.54
CA ILE A 74 -6.43 -14.63 -10.76
C ILE A 74 -6.41 -15.30 -12.15
N GLU A 75 -7.40 -16.12 -12.48
CA GLU A 75 -7.52 -16.79 -13.78
C GLU A 75 -7.78 -15.78 -14.92
N ALA A 76 -8.65 -14.80 -14.70
CA ALA A 76 -8.93 -13.76 -15.70
C ALA A 76 -7.70 -12.87 -16.01
N ALA A 77 -6.63 -12.91 -15.23
CA ALA A 77 -5.35 -12.25 -15.52
C ALA A 77 -4.24 -13.21 -16.01
N GLY A 78 -4.44 -14.52 -15.99
CA GLY A 78 -3.40 -15.52 -16.26
C GLY A 78 -2.37 -15.66 -15.13
N PHE A 79 -2.79 -15.47 -13.88
CA PHE A 79 -1.94 -15.51 -12.68
C PHE A 79 -2.10 -16.81 -11.88
N GLU A 80 -2.98 -17.72 -12.28
CA GLU A 80 -3.27 -18.98 -11.58
C GLU A 80 -2.01 -19.80 -11.32
N ARG A 81 -1.17 -19.99 -12.35
CA ARG A 81 0.13 -20.66 -12.18
C ARG A 81 1.05 -19.99 -11.18
N ILE A 82 1.02 -18.67 -11.03
CA ILE A 82 1.90 -17.93 -10.09
C ILE A 82 1.49 -18.21 -8.64
N VAL A 83 0.18 -18.27 -8.39
CA VAL A 83 -0.38 -18.53 -7.06
C VAL A 83 -0.29 -20.02 -6.71
N ASP A 84 -0.61 -20.90 -7.66
CA ASP A 84 -0.64 -22.35 -7.46
C ASP A 84 0.79 -22.93 -7.33
N ASP A 85 1.72 -22.57 -8.22
CA ASP A 85 3.13 -23.01 -8.12
C ASP A 85 3.78 -22.45 -6.83
N PHE A 86 3.36 -21.28 -6.35
CA PHE A 86 3.85 -20.71 -5.09
C PHE A 86 3.34 -21.49 -3.88
N ALA A 87 2.04 -21.78 -3.82
CA ALA A 87 1.43 -22.53 -2.73
C ALA A 87 2.04 -23.94 -2.61
N ALA A 88 2.26 -24.62 -3.73
CA ALA A 88 2.91 -25.92 -3.78
C ALA A 88 4.37 -25.89 -3.27
N ARG A 89 5.14 -24.83 -3.59
CA ARG A 89 6.56 -24.71 -3.19
C ARG A 89 6.77 -24.50 -1.69
N LEU A 90 5.81 -23.92 -0.97
CA LEU A 90 5.89 -23.75 0.49
C LEU A 90 6.21 -25.07 1.21
N CYS A 91 5.61 -26.16 0.75
CA CYS A 91 5.78 -27.51 1.27
C CYS A 91 7.21 -28.07 1.12
N GLY A 92 8.02 -27.52 0.21
CA GLY A 92 9.39 -27.97 -0.08
C GLY A 92 10.49 -27.26 0.71
N TYR A 93 10.20 -26.11 1.33
CA TYR A 93 11.25 -25.33 2.02
C TYR A 93 11.72 -26.02 3.29
N THR A 94 13.05 -26.05 3.49
CA THR A 94 13.75 -26.76 4.56
C THR A 94 14.22 -25.86 5.70
N SER A 95 14.26 -24.53 5.50
CA SER A 95 14.70 -23.58 6.52
C SER A 95 13.99 -22.21 6.46
N VAL A 96 14.03 -21.48 7.58
CA VAL A 96 13.50 -20.10 7.70
C VAL A 96 14.16 -19.16 6.67
N GLY A 97 15.47 -19.29 6.45
CA GLY A 97 16.24 -18.42 5.55
C GLY A 97 15.93 -18.67 4.07
N GLU A 98 15.82 -19.95 3.69
CA GLU A 98 15.37 -20.37 2.36
C GLU A 98 13.96 -19.84 2.08
N ALA A 99 13.01 -20.10 2.98
CA ALA A 99 11.63 -19.65 2.83
C ALA A 99 11.52 -18.12 2.77
N SER A 100 12.20 -17.39 3.66
CA SER A 100 12.25 -15.92 3.65
C SER A 100 12.75 -15.37 2.31
N THR A 101 13.84 -15.95 1.78
CA THR A 101 14.42 -15.55 0.49
C THR A 101 13.50 -15.87 -0.68
N ALA A 102 12.97 -17.10 -0.75
CA ALA A 102 12.11 -17.55 -1.84
C ALA A 102 10.76 -16.83 -1.87
N ILE A 103 10.15 -16.60 -0.71
CA ILE A 103 8.87 -15.89 -0.58
C ILE A 103 9.04 -14.40 -0.93
N LYS A 104 10.12 -13.73 -0.49
CA LYS A 104 10.44 -12.36 -0.94
C LYS A 104 10.64 -12.30 -2.47
N ALA A 105 11.36 -13.25 -3.04
CA ALA A 105 11.57 -13.33 -4.49
C ALA A 105 10.26 -13.56 -5.27
N ALA A 106 9.34 -14.37 -4.74
CA ALA A 106 8.01 -14.56 -5.32
C ALA A 106 7.14 -13.29 -5.26
N GLY A 107 7.22 -12.51 -4.17
CA GLY A 107 6.56 -11.21 -4.08
C GLY A 107 7.07 -10.22 -5.13
N ALA A 108 8.39 -10.13 -5.29
CA ALA A 108 9.03 -9.31 -6.32
C ALA A 108 8.68 -9.76 -7.74
N ALA A 109 8.56 -11.07 -7.98
CA ALA A 109 8.10 -11.61 -9.26
C ALA A 109 6.64 -11.19 -9.55
N LEU A 110 5.74 -11.35 -8.58
CA LEU A 110 4.32 -10.95 -8.71
C LEU A 110 4.17 -9.45 -9.03
N TRP A 111 4.93 -8.56 -8.37
CA TRP A 111 4.93 -7.14 -8.68
C TRP A 111 5.31 -6.87 -10.14
N ARG A 112 6.45 -7.41 -10.58
CA ARG A 112 6.93 -7.23 -11.96
C ARG A 112 5.94 -7.77 -12.98
N THR A 113 5.36 -8.96 -12.75
CA THR A 113 4.32 -9.51 -13.65
C THR A 113 3.10 -8.60 -13.73
N ALA A 114 2.65 -8.01 -12.61
CA ALA A 114 1.52 -7.07 -12.62
C ALA A 114 1.85 -5.78 -13.40
N VAL A 115 3.04 -5.21 -13.22
CA VAL A 115 3.50 -4.02 -13.97
C VAL A 115 3.71 -4.33 -15.46
N ASP A 116 4.33 -5.46 -15.79
CA ASP A 116 4.53 -5.92 -17.18
C ASP A 116 3.21 -6.18 -17.90
N ARG A 117 2.24 -6.80 -17.20
CA ARG A 117 0.88 -7.01 -17.72
C ARG A 117 0.18 -5.66 -17.94
N ALA A 118 0.18 -4.79 -16.94
CA ALA A 118 -0.50 -3.51 -17.03
C ALA A 118 0.05 -2.66 -18.19
N GLN A 119 1.38 -2.58 -18.30
CA GLN A 119 2.04 -1.81 -19.34
C GLN A 119 2.09 -2.51 -20.71
N GLY A 120 1.51 -3.70 -20.86
CA GLY A 120 1.39 -4.42 -22.13
C GLY A 120 2.69 -5.07 -22.63
N ARG A 121 3.67 -5.27 -21.75
CA ARG A 121 4.85 -6.12 -22.01
C ARG A 121 4.55 -7.61 -21.89
N LEU A 122 3.51 -7.94 -21.12
CA LEU A 122 2.93 -9.28 -21.01
C LEU A 122 1.45 -9.21 -21.41
N THR A 123 1.02 -10.11 -22.29
CA THR A 123 -0.40 -10.31 -22.63
C THR A 123 -0.86 -11.62 -22.00
N SER A 124 -1.75 -11.57 -21.00
CA SER A 124 -2.20 -12.74 -20.25
C SER A 124 -3.64 -12.58 -19.74
N GLY A 125 -4.39 -13.68 -19.71
CA GLY A 125 -5.78 -13.70 -19.26
C GLY A 125 -6.79 -13.09 -20.25
N THR A 126 -7.98 -12.77 -19.75
CA THR A 126 -9.14 -12.25 -20.49
C THR A 126 -9.61 -10.87 -20.03
N ILE A 127 -9.21 -10.43 -18.83
CA ILE A 127 -9.55 -9.11 -18.29
C ILE A 127 -8.65 -8.03 -18.90
N ASP A 128 -9.06 -6.76 -18.87
CA ASP A 128 -8.29 -5.66 -19.43
C ASP A 128 -6.94 -5.43 -18.68
N ARG A 129 -6.04 -4.66 -19.30
CA ARG A 129 -4.71 -4.36 -18.73
C ARG A 129 -4.72 -3.25 -17.66
N TYR A 130 -5.82 -2.53 -17.48
CA TYR A 130 -5.94 -1.46 -16.49
C TYR A 130 -6.50 -1.97 -15.15
N ASP A 131 -6.67 -3.29 -14.97
CA ASP A 131 -7.19 -3.89 -13.74
C ASP A 131 -6.12 -4.07 -12.65
N ASP A 132 -6.37 -3.50 -11.46
CA ASP A 132 -5.56 -3.64 -10.25
C ASP A 132 -5.93 -4.87 -9.41
N ARG A 133 -7.17 -5.35 -9.54
CA ARG A 133 -7.78 -6.39 -8.70
C ARG A 133 -7.01 -7.72 -8.76
N PRO A 134 -6.47 -8.19 -9.91
CA PRO A 134 -5.69 -9.43 -9.96
C PRO A 134 -4.44 -9.42 -9.09
N LEU A 135 -3.71 -8.29 -8.98
CA LEU A 135 -2.55 -8.18 -8.10
C LEU A 135 -2.98 -8.29 -6.63
N TYR A 136 -4.04 -7.57 -6.23
CA TYR A 136 -4.57 -7.66 -4.88
C TYR A 136 -4.99 -9.10 -4.54
N TRP A 137 -5.79 -9.75 -5.38
CA TRP A 137 -6.31 -11.09 -5.09
C TRP A 137 -5.23 -12.18 -5.13
N ALA A 138 -4.27 -12.11 -6.06
CA ALA A 138 -3.13 -13.02 -6.09
C ALA A 138 -2.29 -12.88 -4.81
N ARG A 139 -1.91 -11.66 -4.44
CA ARG A 139 -1.11 -11.38 -3.24
C ARG A 139 -1.85 -11.80 -1.97
N THR A 140 -3.14 -11.54 -1.84
CA THR A 140 -3.93 -11.92 -0.65
C THR A 140 -4.07 -13.44 -0.53
N SER A 141 -4.27 -14.16 -1.65
CA SER A 141 -4.24 -15.64 -1.67
C SER A 141 -2.87 -16.21 -1.31
N MET A 142 -1.78 -15.59 -1.78
CA MET A 142 -0.40 -16.00 -1.42
C MET A 142 -0.07 -15.71 0.05
N SER A 143 -0.48 -14.56 0.60
CA SER A 143 -0.36 -14.26 2.04
C SER A 143 -1.11 -15.28 2.89
N ARG A 144 -2.34 -15.63 2.50
CA ARG A 144 -3.11 -16.70 3.12
C ARG A 144 -2.37 -18.03 3.11
N ALA A 145 -1.81 -18.45 1.97
CA ALA A 145 -1.02 -19.68 1.86
C ALA A 145 0.20 -19.67 2.81
N VAL A 146 0.94 -18.55 2.91
CA VAL A 146 2.04 -18.39 3.88
C VAL A 146 1.56 -18.42 5.33
N ARG A 147 0.31 -18.03 5.60
CA ARG A 147 -0.28 -18.12 6.95
C ARG A 147 -0.70 -19.54 7.31
N GLU A 148 -1.43 -20.21 6.43
CA GLU A 148 -1.92 -21.60 6.58
C GLU A 148 -0.79 -22.65 6.45
N TRP A 149 0.40 -22.29 5.93
CA TRP A 149 1.53 -23.22 5.73
C TRP A 149 2.11 -23.78 7.05
N GLN A 150 2.05 -25.10 7.22
CA GLN A 150 2.77 -25.83 8.25
C GLN A 150 4.19 -26.15 7.75
N ALA A 151 5.20 -25.43 8.25
CA ALA A 151 6.59 -25.67 7.90
C ALA A 151 7.11 -26.99 8.51
N PRO A 152 7.98 -27.74 7.80
CA PRO A 152 8.61 -28.97 8.33
C PRO A 152 9.75 -28.69 9.33
N PHE A 153 9.98 -27.41 9.66
CA PHE A 153 11.01 -26.93 10.58
C PHE A 153 10.41 -25.94 11.59
N ALA A 154 11.15 -25.64 12.66
CA ALA A 154 10.70 -24.70 13.69
C ALA A 154 10.56 -23.26 13.13
N LEU A 155 9.32 -22.83 12.90
CA LEU A 155 8.96 -21.48 12.44
C LEU A 155 8.08 -20.78 13.48
N THR A 156 8.64 -19.79 14.18
CA THR A 156 7.90 -19.00 15.18
C THR A 156 6.89 -18.05 14.53
N SER A 157 5.85 -17.66 15.27
CA SER A 157 4.86 -16.67 14.82
C SER A 157 5.51 -15.33 14.40
N LEU A 158 6.56 -14.89 15.09
CA LEU A 158 7.30 -13.67 14.75
C LEU A 158 8.08 -13.81 13.43
N GLN A 159 8.73 -14.95 13.19
CA GLN A 159 9.39 -15.23 11.90
C GLN A 159 8.36 -15.30 10.76
N ARG A 160 7.20 -15.94 10.98
CA ARG A 160 6.11 -15.97 9.98
C ARG A 160 5.58 -14.57 9.68
N GLN A 161 5.38 -13.72 10.70
CA GLN A 161 5.00 -12.32 10.53
C GLN A 161 6.06 -11.51 9.76
N ALA A 162 7.36 -11.73 10.04
CA ALA A 162 8.44 -11.09 9.30
C ALA A 162 8.47 -11.49 7.82
N ILE A 163 8.28 -12.79 7.52
CA ILE A 163 8.15 -13.31 6.15
C ILE A 163 6.94 -12.70 5.44
N LEU A 164 5.79 -12.59 6.12
CA LEU A 164 4.59 -11.93 5.57
C LEU A 164 4.81 -10.43 5.29
N ARG A 165 5.54 -9.69 6.16
CA ARG A 165 5.91 -8.29 5.88
C ARG A 165 6.85 -8.19 4.68
N GLN A 166 7.88 -9.05 4.60
CA GLN A 166 8.81 -9.10 3.47
C GLN A 166 8.09 -9.43 2.15
N PHE A 167 7.15 -10.38 2.17
CA PHE A 167 6.29 -10.69 1.03
C PHE A 167 5.45 -9.48 0.60
N SER A 168 4.78 -8.85 1.56
CA SER A 168 3.96 -7.64 1.34
C SER A 168 4.79 -6.54 0.69
N TYR A 169 5.99 -6.24 1.18
CA TYR A 169 6.82 -5.14 0.67
C TYR A 169 7.33 -5.42 -0.76
N ALA A 170 7.77 -6.65 -1.03
CA ALA A 170 8.21 -7.05 -2.36
C ALA A 170 7.08 -7.09 -3.41
N SER A 171 5.88 -7.51 -3.01
CA SER A 171 4.67 -7.53 -3.87
C SER A 171 3.93 -6.19 -3.95
N ARG A 172 4.54 -5.11 -3.45
CA ARG A 172 4.03 -3.72 -3.47
C ARG A 172 4.96 -2.74 -4.18
N GLY A 173 6.02 -3.23 -4.83
CA GLY A 173 7.05 -2.38 -5.45
C GLY A 173 8.02 -1.71 -4.46
N ILE A 174 7.76 -1.75 -3.16
CA ILE A 174 8.56 -1.04 -2.14
C ILE A 174 10.03 -1.48 -2.16
N ASP A 175 10.26 -2.80 -2.22
CA ASP A 175 11.61 -3.37 -2.34
C ASP A 175 12.17 -3.32 -3.78
N GLN A 176 11.44 -2.74 -4.75
CA GLN A 176 11.77 -2.77 -6.19
C GLN A 176 12.02 -1.39 -6.80
N VAL A 177 11.85 -0.30 -6.03
CA VAL A 177 12.11 1.07 -6.49
C VAL A 177 13.59 1.23 -6.87
N GLU A 178 13.86 1.50 -8.15
CA GLU A 178 15.18 1.82 -8.68
C GLU A 178 15.14 3.04 -9.61
N PHE A 179 16.16 3.91 -9.52
CA PHE A 179 16.20 5.13 -10.33
C PHE A 179 17.49 5.26 -11.12
N GLY A 180 17.34 5.51 -12.43
CA GLY A 180 18.44 5.80 -13.33
C GLY A 180 19.14 7.13 -13.02
N LYS A 181 20.46 7.16 -13.30
CA LYS A 181 21.26 8.39 -13.24
C LYS A 181 20.75 9.43 -14.26
N ASN A 182 20.97 10.71 -13.95
CA ASN A 182 20.69 11.86 -14.83
C ASN A 182 19.22 12.06 -15.26
N THR A 183 18.26 11.32 -14.69
CA THR A 183 16.81 11.53 -14.90
C THR A 183 16.17 12.22 -13.70
N THR A 184 15.20 13.11 -13.90
CA THR A 184 14.36 13.66 -12.82
C THR A 184 13.51 12.54 -12.23
N LYS A 185 13.50 12.38 -10.91
CA LYS A 185 12.92 11.23 -10.22
C LYS A 185 11.65 11.61 -9.48
N LEU A 186 10.56 10.94 -9.82
CA LEU A 186 9.27 11.08 -9.16
C LEU A 186 8.86 9.72 -8.59
N LEU A 187 8.75 9.62 -7.26
CA LEU A 187 8.19 8.45 -6.60
C LEU A 187 6.69 8.69 -6.32
N VAL A 188 5.84 7.77 -6.74
CA VAL A 188 4.39 7.86 -6.51
C VAL A 188 3.88 6.67 -5.70
N SER A 189 2.69 6.79 -5.11
CA SER A 189 1.98 5.63 -4.53
C SER A 189 0.55 5.50 -5.03
N GLY A 190 0.14 4.28 -5.37
CA GLY A 190 -1.24 3.87 -5.46
C GLY A 190 -1.73 3.22 -4.16
N PHE A 191 -2.97 2.72 -4.19
CA PHE A 191 -3.56 1.94 -3.11
C PHE A 191 -4.25 0.69 -3.64
N ASP A 192 -4.32 -0.33 -2.79
CA ASP A 192 -5.10 -1.54 -3.01
C ASP A 192 -6.62 -1.27 -3.16
N THR A 193 -7.34 -2.27 -3.70
CA THR A 193 -8.80 -2.38 -3.69
C THR A 193 -9.38 -2.21 -2.27
N TYR A 194 -10.54 -1.56 -2.14
CA TYR A 194 -11.12 -1.25 -0.83
C TYR A 194 -12.65 -1.31 -0.80
N SER A 195 -13.23 -1.16 0.40
CA SER A 195 -14.68 -1.31 0.66
C SER A 195 -15.23 -2.67 0.22
N LEU A 196 -14.40 -3.72 0.33
CA LEU A 196 -14.69 -5.07 -0.16
C LEU A 196 -15.86 -5.77 0.55
N ASP A 197 -16.32 -5.25 1.69
CA ASP A 197 -17.55 -5.69 2.36
C ASP A 197 -18.83 -5.16 1.70
N ALA A 198 -18.74 -4.06 0.94
CA ALA A 198 -19.83 -3.56 0.11
C ALA A 198 -19.83 -4.21 -1.28
N SER A 199 -18.65 -4.48 -1.84
CA SER A 199 -18.51 -5.21 -3.10
C SER A 199 -17.10 -5.78 -3.27
N LEU A 200 -17.01 -7.10 -3.42
CA LEU A 200 -15.76 -7.83 -3.71
C LEU A 200 -15.18 -7.49 -5.11
N ARG A 201 -15.92 -6.75 -5.93
CA ARG A 201 -15.52 -6.34 -7.29
C ARG A 201 -14.78 -5.00 -7.32
N ASN A 202 -14.65 -4.30 -6.20
CA ASN A 202 -14.14 -2.93 -6.20
C ASN A 202 -12.70 -2.87 -6.71
N SER A 203 -12.48 -2.06 -7.74
CA SER A 203 -11.17 -1.67 -8.26
C SER A 203 -10.75 -0.36 -7.57
N ASN A 204 -9.44 -0.14 -7.43
CA ASN A 204 -8.88 1.16 -7.06
C ASN A 204 -8.05 1.72 -8.22
N PRO A 205 -8.53 2.78 -8.91
CA PRO A 205 -7.83 3.31 -10.08
C PRO A 205 -6.49 3.95 -9.72
N SER A 206 -6.21 4.27 -8.45
CA SER A 206 -4.87 4.74 -8.08
C SER A 206 -3.85 3.59 -8.00
N GLY A 207 -4.30 2.38 -7.66
CA GLY A 207 -3.51 1.16 -7.81
C GLY A 207 -3.25 0.82 -9.28
N ALA A 208 -4.27 0.87 -10.12
CA ALA A 208 -4.11 0.71 -11.57
C ALA A 208 -3.15 1.76 -12.17
N SER A 209 -3.23 3.01 -11.69
CA SER A 209 -2.32 4.09 -12.08
C SER A 209 -0.88 3.82 -11.65
N ALA A 210 -0.65 3.31 -10.43
CA ALA A 210 0.68 2.91 -9.99
C ALA A 210 1.31 1.85 -10.93
N LEU A 211 0.53 0.84 -11.35
CA LEU A 211 0.99 -0.19 -12.29
C LEU A 211 1.31 0.36 -13.69
N GLN A 212 0.61 1.39 -14.18
CA GLN A 212 0.93 2.08 -15.44
C GLN A 212 2.09 3.11 -15.32
N LEU A 213 2.51 3.43 -14.09
CA LEU A 213 3.54 4.44 -13.79
C LEU A 213 4.89 3.85 -13.38
N ASP A 214 4.94 2.64 -12.84
CA ASP A 214 6.20 2.07 -12.36
C ASP A 214 7.21 1.82 -13.51
N GLY A 215 8.46 2.24 -13.35
CA GLY A 215 9.47 2.21 -14.43
C GLY A 215 9.21 3.18 -15.60
N ARG A 216 8.12 3.96 -15.60
CA ARG A 216 7.76 4.81 -16.75
C ARG A 216 8.78 5.92 -16.95
N THR A 217 9.26 6.11 -18.18
CA THR A 217 10.14 7.23 -18.54
C THR A 217 9.48 8.18 -19.52
N VAL A 218 9.70 9.47 -19.33
CA VAL A 218 9.04 10.56 -20.06
C VAL A 218 10.10 11.53 -20.56
N LYS A 219 10.24 11.66 -21.88
CA LYS A 219 11.17 12.65 -22.47
C LYS A 219 10.56 14.04 -22.38
N THR A 220 11.34 15.02 -21.91
CA THR A 220 10.93 16.43 -21.80
C THR A 220 12.01 17.35 -22.37
N LYS A 221 11.66 18.61 -22.64
CA LYS A 221 12.63 19.65 -23.04
C LYS A 221 13.69 19.99 -21.98
N HIS A 222 13.57 19.44 -20.77
CA HIS A 222 14.50 19.62 -19.65
C HIS A 222 15.22 18.30 -19.27
N GLY A 223 15.12 17.26 -20.11
CA GLY A 223 15.66 15.93 -19.85
C GLY A 223 14.57 14.88 -19.60
N THR A 224 14.98 13.66 -19.26
CA THR A 224 14.06 12.55 -18.97
C THR A 224 13.57 12.60 -17.53
N VAL A 225 12.26 12.44 -17.33
CA VAL A 225 11.66 12.09 -16.03
C VAL A 225 11.55 10.56 -15.96
N THR A 226 11.91 9.98 -14.82
CA THR A 226 11.64 8.59 -14.45
C THR A 226 10.64 8.57 -13.31
N VAL A 227 9.57 7.79 -13.47
CA VAL A 227 8.61 7.50 -12.42
C VAL A 227 8.89 6.11 -11.84
N GLN A 228 8.72 5.98 -10.54
CA GLN A 228 8.65 4.71 -9.81
C GLN A 228 7.37 4.72 -8.98
N ALA A 229 6.76 3.57 -8.75
CA ALA A 229 5.50 3.49 -8.02
C ALA A 229 5.48 2.38 -6.95
N VAL A 230 4.79 2.64 -5.84
CA VAL A 230 4.52 1.67 -4.78
C VAL A 230 3.02 1.51 -4.52
N MET A 231 2.62 0.39 -3.94
CA MET A 231 1.20 0.06 -3.68
C MET A 231 0.91 -0.02 -2.18
N PHE A 232 0.19 0.95 -1.62
CA PHE A 232 -0.14 0.93 -0.19
C PHE A 232 -1.37 0.06 0.15
N PRO A 233 -1.35 -0.64 1.29
CA PRO A 233 -2.52 -1.32 1.83
C PRO A 233 -3.57 -0.33 2.31
N VAL A 234 -4.83 -0.74 2.26
CA VAL A 234 -5.91 -0.05 2.95
C VAL A 234 -6.08 -0.70 4.33
N ASN A 235 -5.06 -0.51 5.18
CA ASN A 235 -4.95 -1.05 6.55
C ASN A 235 -4.21 -0.05 7.46
N TRP A 236 -4.80 0.32 8.60
CA TRP A 236 -4.16 1.21 9.57
C TRP A 236 -2.90 0.58 10.21
N THR A 237 -2.90 -0.75 10.35
CA THR A 237 -1.82 -1.50 11.02
C THR A 237 -0.50 -1.37 10.29
N ASP A 238 -0.50 -1.51 8.96
CA ASP A 238 0.68 -1.33 8.12
C ASP A 238 1.20 0.12 8.14
N PHE A 239 0.28 1.09 8.24
CA PHE A 239 0.60 2.51 8.35
C PHE A 239 1.29 2.82 9.69
N ASP A 240 0.76 2.36 10.82
CA ASP A 240 1.43 2.53 12.12
C ASP A 240 2.73 1.71 12.24
N GLN A 241 2.83 0.60 11.51
CA GLN A 241 4.07 -0.13 11.30
C GLN A 241 5.09 0.57 10.38
N GLY A 242 4.75 1.74 9.82
CA GLY A 242 5.66 2.63 9.12
C GLY A 242 5.75 2.44 7.59
N ILE A 243 4.82 1.71 6.95
CA ILE A 243 4.96 1.37 5.51
C ILE A 243 5.09 2.58 4.57
N VAL A 244 4.46 3.71 4.92
CA VAL A 244 4.56 4.94 4.13
C VAL A 244 5.95 5.56 4.26
N GLU A 245 6.47 5.60 5.48
CA GLU A 245 7.80 6.13 5.74
C GLU A 245 8.93 5.19 5.26
N ASP A 246 8.76 3.87 5.35
CA ASP A 246 9.68 2.87 4.79
C ASP A 246 9.76 2.93 3.26
N ALA A 247 8.68 3.27 2.56
CA ALA A 247 8.64 3.36 1.10
C ALA A 247 9.28 4.65 0.54
N PHE A 248 9.09 5.79 1.20
CA PHE A 248 9.59 7.10 0.72
C PHE A 248 10.90 7.55 1.37
N GLY A 249 11.16 7.13 2.61
CA GLY A 249 12.32 7.52 3.41
C GLY A 249 13.68 7.19 2.81
N PRO A 250 13.90 6.00 2.20
CA PRO A 250 15.17 5.65 1.56
C PRO A 250 15.59 6.59 0.43
N TRP A 251 14.65 7.37 -0.12
CA TRP A 251 14.83 8.25 -1.27
C TRP A 251 14.89 9.73 -0.90
N LEU A 252 14.53 10.10 0.34
CA LEU A 252 14.62 11.46 0.88
C LEU A 252 16.02 11.71 1.49
N VAL A 253 17.04 11.57 0.65
CA VAL A 253 18.46 11.62 1.04
C VAL A 253 19.03 13.03 0.83
N HIS A 254 19.80 13.52 1.79
CA HIS A 254 20.49 14.82 1.69
C HIS A 254 21.65 14.84 0.68
N ARG A 255 21.86 16.00 0.04
CA ARG A 255 22.93 16.31 -0.93
C ARG A 255 24.38 15.98 -0.51
N LYS A 256 24.64 15.74 0.79
CA LYS A 256 25.97 15.41 1.34
C LYS A 256 26.20 13.90 1.52
N ASP A 257 25.17 13.07 1.40
CA ASP A 257 25.26 11.61 1.57
C ASP A 257 25.63 10.95 0.21
N PRO A 258 26.54 9.97 0.16
CA PRO A 258 26.89 9.27 -1.08
C PRO A 258 25.70 8.64 -1.83
N ARG A 259 24.62 8.30 -1.13
CA ARG A 259 23.37 7.76 -1.70
C ARG A 259 22.55 8.80 -2.46
N TYR A 260 22.90 10.09 -2.40
CA TYR A 260 22.14 11.18 -3.03
C TYR A 260 21.90 10.99 -4.54
N GLN A 261 22.74 10.23 -5.26
CA GLN A 261 22.49 9.91 -6.67
C GLN A 261 21.13 9.22 -6.90
N GLY A 262 20.61 8.46 -5.92
CA GLY A 262 19.29 7.85 -5.94
C GLY A 262 18.15 8.77 -5.48
N ALA A 263 18.45 9.89 -4.81
CA ALA A 263 17.45 10.72 -4.13
C ALA A 263 16.39 11.29 -5.08
N ILE A 264 15.12 11.26 -4.67
CA ILE A 264 13.98 11.75 -5.45
C ILE A 264 13.99 13.28 -5.56
N ASP A 265 13.43 13.77 -6.67
CA ASP A 265 13.22 15.21 -6.90
C ASP A 265 11.77 15.64 -6.58
N ALA A 266 10.83 14.70 -6.52
CA ALA A 266 9.44 14.92 -6.14
C ALA A 266 8.76 13.63 -5.62
N LEU A 267 7.66 13.81 -4.87
CA LEU A 267 6.78 12.73 -4.41
C LEU A 267 5.29 13.05 -4.62
N MET A 268 4.45 12.03 -4.80
CA MET A 268 3.00 12.18 -4.88
C MET A 268 2.28 10.91 -4.43
N THR A 269 1.42 10.98 -3.42
CA THR A 269 0.50 9.87 -3.11
C THR A 269 -0.81 10.06 -3.89
N ILE A 270 -1.42 8.96 -4.36
CA ILE A 270 -2.60 8.99 -5.24
C ILE A 270 -3.71 8.10 -4.66
N SER A 271 -4.95 8.60 -4.58
CA SER A 271 -6.12 7.86 -4.08
C SER A 271 -7.39 8.16 -4.89
N GLN A 272 -8.44 7.37 -4.70
CA GLN A 272 -9.76 7.59 -5.29
C GLN A 272 -10.61 8.58 -4.47
N THR A 273 -11.33 9.50 -5.14
CA THR A 273 -12.36 10.37 -4.55
C THR A 273 -13.73 10.10 -5.19
N GLY A 274 -14.72 10.98 -5.03
CA GLY A 274 -16.01 10.87 -5.71
C GLY A 274 -15.90 10.86 -7.25
N ARG A 275 -16.96 10.43 -7.95
CA ARG A 275 -17.00 10.46 -9.42
C ARG A 275 -16.92 11.91 -9.93
N GLY A 276 -16.35 12.13 -11.11
CA GLY A 276 -16.51 13.38 -11.85
C GLY A 276 -15.43 14.45 -11.62
N GLN A 277 -14.40 14.19 -10.80
CA GLN A 277 -13.43 15.21 -10.40
C GLN A 277 -12.00 14.66 -10.24
N THR A 278 -11.01 15.54 -10.43
CA THR A 278 -9.60 15.29 -10.15
C THR A 278 -9.04 16.43 -9.28
N ASN A 279 -8.59 16.10 -8.07
CA ASN A 279 -8.26 17.06 -7.01
C ASN A 279 -6.77 16.97 -6.65
N ILE A 280 -6.05 18.07 -6.75
CA ILE A 280 -4.75 18.24 -6.11
C ILE A 280 -5.04 18.82 -4.72
N GLU A 281 -4.79 18.06 -3.66
CA GLU A 281 -5.19 18.49 -2.31
C GLU A 281 -4.29 19.61 -1.79
N LYS A 282 -4.89 20.71 -1.30
CA LYS A 282 -4.14 21.88 -0.80
C LYS A 282 -3.40 21.59 0.51
N TRP A 283 -4.01 20.80 1.38
CA TRP A 283 -3.54 20.52 2.73
C TRP A 283 -3.56 19.02 3.05
N ALA A 284 -2.58 18.57 3.83
CA ALA A 284 -2.62 17.32 4.58
C ALA A 284 -2.91 17.63 6.07
N GLY A 285 -3.75 16.86 6.74
CA GLY A 285 -4.12 17.05 8.14
C GLY A 285 -3.56 15.96 9.05
N GLY A 286 -3.02 16.35 10.21
CA GLY A 286 -2.38 15.46 11.19
C GLY A 286 -3.33 14.59 12.02
N PHE A 287 -4.46 14.20 11.44
CA PHE A 287 -5.55 13.50 12.11
C PHE A 287 -6.13 12.38 11.23
N ARG A 288 -6.51 11.27 11.86
CA ARG A 288 -7.12 10.09 11.23
C ARG A 288 -8.53 9.82 11.74
N GLY A 289 -9.35 9.21 10.90
CA GLY A 289 -10.72 8.84 11.21
C GLY A 289 -11.45 8.28 9.98
N GLY A 290 -12.78 8.38 10.01
CA GLY A 290 -13.64 7.95 8.91
C GLY A 290 -14.02 6.47 9.02
N SER A 291 -13.78 5.73 7.94
CA SER A 291 -14.28 4.36 7.75
C SER A 291 -13.41 3.28 8.42
N PRO A 292 -13.95 2.06 8.59
CA PRO A 292 -13.13 0.87 8.82
C PRO A 292 -12.20 0.61 7.63
N ASP A 293 -11.04 0.03 7.91
CA ASP A 293 -10.09 -0.44 6.89
C ASP A 293 -10.49 -1.82 6.30
N ASN A 294 -9.68 -2.37 5.38
CA ASN A 294 -9.97 -3.67 4.78
C ASN A 294 -10.04 -4.82 5.79
N ASN A 295 -9.40 -4.68 6.96
CA ASN A 295 -9.47 -5.64 8.07
C ASN A 295 -10.50 -5.22 9.14
N ARG A 296 -11.42 -4.32 8.79
CA ARG A 296 -12.50 -3.77 9.60
C ARG A 296 -12.04 -3.01 10.86
N SER A 297 -10.76 -2.63 10.93
CA SER A 297 -10.23 -1.83 12.02
C SER A 297 -10.60 -0.35 11.83
N ILE A 298 -11.06 0.30 12.90
CA ILE A 298 -11.34 1.73 12.94
C ILE A 298 -10.29 2.38 13.83
N ASN A 299 -9.65 3.45 13.37
CA ASN A 299 -8.76 4.28 14.18
C ASN A 299 -9.15 5.75 14.06
N TYR A 300 -9.17 6.46 15.19
CA TYR A 300 -9.58 7.86 15.28
C TYR A 300 -8.64 8.61 16.24
N GLY A 301 -8.13 9.77 15.83
CA GLY A 301 -7.20 10.57 16.65
C GLY A 301 -6.05 11.20 15.85
N PRO A 302 -5.04 11.78 16.53
CA PRO A 302 -3.83 12.28 15.88
C PRO A 302 -3.06 11.17 15.15
N ILE A 303 -2.40 11.49 14.03
CA ILE A 303 -1.60 10.52 13.27
C ILE A 303 -0.26 10.25 13.98
N SER A 304 -0.08 9.01 14.44
CA SER A 304 1.15 8.51 15.09
C SER A 304 2.43 8.84 14.32
N ALA A 305 3.52 9.07 15.04
CA ALA A 305 4.85 9.26 14.47
C ALA A 305 5.52 7.90 14.15
N ALA A 306 6.06 7.72 12.95
CA ALA A 306 6.86 6.55 12.61
C ALA A 306 8.25 6.63 13.28
N ALA A 307 8.47 5.81 14.31
CA ALA A 307 9.62 5.93 15.21
C ALA A 307 11.00 5.70 14.56
N LEU A 308 11.07 5.02 13.41
CA LEU A 308 12.32 4.69 12.71
C LEU A 308 12.80 5.80 11.75
N TRP A 309 12.00 6.85 11.54
CA TRP A 309 12.25 7.86 10.51
C TRP A 309 12.21 9.29 11.07
N PRO A 310 13.05 10.23 10.57
CA PRO A 310 13.04 11.62 11.03
C PRO A 310 11.67 12.30 10.85
N GLN A 311 11.11 12.82 11.95
CA GLN A 311 9.86 13.59 11.97
C GLN A 311 10.10 14.98 12.59
N PRO A 312 9.41 16.04 12.13
CA PRO A 312 9.37 17.32 12.81
C PRO A 312 8.75 17.20 14.20
N GLN A 313 9.27 17.96 15.17
CA GLN A 313 8.78 18.02 16.54
C GLN A 313 8.52 19.48 16.95
N PRO A 314 7.30 19.84 17.40
CA PRO A 314 6.09 19.02 17.38
C PRO A 314 5.64 18.69 15.95
N SER A 315 4.85 17.62 15.78
CA SER A 315 4.27 17.28 14.47
C SER A 315 3.27 18.34 14.00
N PRO A 316 3.43 18.92 12.79
CA PRO A 316 2.52 19.94 12.25
C PRO A 316 1.08 19.46 12.21
N GLN A 317 0.12 20.31 12.56
CA GLN A 317 -1.30 19.97 12.45
C GLN A 317 -1.78 19.97 11.00
N PHE A 318 -1.24 20.85 10.16
CA PHE A 318 -1.49 20.88 8.73
C PHE A 318 -0.18 21.06 7.95
N ILE A 319 -0.10 20.48 6.75
CA ILE A 319 1.05 20.63 5.84
C ILE A 319 0.52 21.01 4.44
N HIS A 320 0.98 22.14 3.90
CA HIS A 320 0.56 22.60 2.57
C HIS A 320 1.24 21.77 1.47
N THR A 321 0.53 21.56 0.36
CA THR A 321 1.08 20.92 -0.84
C THR A 321 2.20 21.76 -1.45
N THR A 322 3.19 21.10 -2.02
CA THR A 322 4.32 21.71 -2.75
C THR A 322 4.44 21.14 -4.16
N LEU A 323 3.47 20.34 -4.60
CA LEU A 323 3.30 19.95 -6.00
C LEU A 323 3.20 21.20 -6.90
N PRO A 324 3.67 21.15 -8.16
CA PRO A 324 3.58 22.26 -9.11
C PRO A 324 2.16 22.41 -9.67
N TYR A 325 1.19 22.64 -8.79
CA TYR A 325 -0.23 22.47 -9.08
C TYR A 325 -0.75 23.39 -10.18
N GLN A 326 -0.21 24.60 -10.35
CA GLN A 326 -0.56 25.47 -11.47
C GLN A 326 -0.17 24.85 -12.82
N ALA A 327 0.99 24.18 -12.91
CA ALA A 327 1.44 23.50 -14.12
C ALA A 327 0.66 22.20 -14.37
N MET A 328 0.26 21.50 -13.30
CA MET A 328 -0.60 20.32 -13.39
C MET A 328 -2.01 20.68 -13.91
N ILE A 329 -2.61 21.78 -13.42
CA ILE A 329 -3.90 22.29 -13.89
C ILE A 329 -3.77 22.82 -15.34
N ALA A 330 -2.74 23.62 -15.63
CA ALA A 330 -2.50 24.18 -16.96
C ALA A 330 -2.11 23.15 -18.03
N ALA A 331 -1.82 21.89 -17.65
CA ALA A 331 -1.62 20.80 -18.59
C ALA A 331 -2.92 20.34 -19.28
N GLY A 332 -4.10 20.74 -18.76
CA GLY A 332 -5.38 20.52 -19.43
C GLY A 332 -5.75 19.05 -19.64
N THR A 333 -5.32 18.15 -18.73
CA THR A 333 -5.67 16.73 -18.83
C THR A 333 -7.17 16.53 -18.59
N GLY A 334 -7.75 15.52 -19.23
CA GLY A 334 -9.15 15.14 -19.12
C GLY A 334 -9.32 13.62 -19.10
N PRO A 335 -10.55 13.10 -18.91
CA PRO A 335 -11.80 13.82 -19.14
C PRO A 335 -12.31 14.70 -17.97
N TRP A 336 -11.82 14.54 -16.74
CA TRP A 336 -12.33 15.28 -15.58
C TRP A 336 -11.56 16.58 -15.30
N PRO A 337 -12.22 17.63 -14.77
CA PRO A 337 -11.55 18.89 -14.44
C PRO A 337 -10.53 18.69 -13.30
N VAL A 338 -9.32 19.19 -13.50
CA VAL A 338 -8.25 19.23 -12.49
C VAL A 338 -8.35 20.55 -11.70
N LYS A 339 -8.45 20.47 -10.37
CA LYS A 339 -8.47 21.65 -9.48
C LYS A 339 -7.53 21.50 -8.29
N LEU A 340 -7.04 22.63 -7.75
CA LEU A 340 -6.52 22.68 -6.38
C LEU A 340 -7.73 22.65 -5.44
N ASN A 341 -7.77 21.70 -4.51
CA ASN A 341 -8.91 21.48 -3.63
C ASN A 341 -8.63 22.05 -2.22
N PRO A 342 -9.31 23.15 -1.81
CA PRO A 342 -9.21 23.73 -0.47
C PRO A 342 -10.18 23.03 0.50
N GLY A 343 -10.24 23.49 1.75
CA GLY A 343 -11.25 23.03 2.73
C GLY A 343 -10.68 22.07 3.78
N ILE A 344 -10.30 22.62 4.93
CA ILE A 344 -9.95 21.85 6.14
C ILE A 344 -11.13 21.85 7.12
N THR A 345 -11.20 20.82 7.96
CA THR A 345 -12.03 20.83 9.18
C THR A 345 -11.09 20.83 10.39
N GLU A 346 -11.29 21.78 11.30
CA GLU A 346 -10.42 22.01 12.45
C GLU A 346 -11.20 22.13 13.76
N TRP A 347 -10.49 21.83 14.85
CA TRP A 347 -10.69 22.45 16.14
C TRP A 347 -9.91 23.77 16.18
N PRO A 348 -10.55 24.93 16.43
CA PRO A 348 -9.86 26.17 16.75
C PRO A 348 -8.89 26.03 17.94
N ALA A 349 -7.97 26.99 18.08
CA ALA A 349 -6.98 26.98 19.15
C ALA A 349 -7.65 26.83 20.54
N GLY A 350 -7.21 25.84 21.31
CA GLY A 350 -7.71 25.55 22.65
C GLY A 350 -9.02 24.75 22.75
N THR A 351 -9.72 24.43 21.65
CA THR A 351 -11.04 23.76 21.72
C THR A 351 -11.01 22.23 21.63
N PHE A 352 -9.89 21.62 21.19
CA PHE A 352 -9.76 20.17 21.12
C PHE A 352 -9.92 19.53 22.52
N PRO A 353 -10.72 18.46 22.70
CA PRO A 353 -11.35 17.60 21.67
C PRO A 353 -12.84 17.88 21.39
N ASP A 354 -13.40 19.02 21.81
CA ASP A 354 -14.86 19.27 21.76
C ASP A 354 -15.43 19.13 20.33
N PRO A 355 -16.30 18.14 20.05
CA PRO A 355 -16.85 17.94 18.72
C PRO A 355 -17.80 19.06 18.28
N THR A 356 -18.35 19.85 19.21
CA THR A 356 -19.25 20.97 18.90
C THR A 356 -18.48 22.21 18.42
N ALA A 357 -17.19 22.30 18.74
CA ALA A 357 -16.30 23.37 18.29
C ALA A 357 -15.67 23.12 16.90
N LEU A 358 -16.00 22.00 16.25
CA LEU A 358 -15.52 21.69 14.90
C LEU A 358 -16.07 22.65 13.86
N ARG A 359 -15.19 23.20 13.02
CA ARG A 359 -15.57 24.09 11.91
C ARG A 359 -14.83 23.75 10.63
N THR A 360 -15.46 24.03 9.49
CA THR A 360 -14.82 23.96 8.17
C THR A 360 -14.36 25.34 7.71
N ALA A 361 -13.17 25.44 7.14
CA ALA A 361 -12.58 26.67 6.62
C ALA A 361 -11.77 26.38 5.34
N PRO A 362 -11.53 27.35 4.45
CA PRO A 362 -10.71 27.12 3.25
C PRO A 362 -9.23 26.81 3.59
N ASP A 363 -8.76 27.35 4.72
CA ASP A 363 -7.40 27.32 5.22
C ASP A 363 -7.40 27.28 6.78
N PRO A 364 -6.37 26.72 7.42
CA PRO A 364 -6.32 26.52 8.86
C PRO A 364 -6.05 27.82 9.64
N SER A 365 -6.65 27.96 10.82
CA SER A 365 -6.41 29.11 11.70
C SER A 365 -5.15 28.94 12.56
N PRO A 366 -4.52 30.04 13.04
CA PRO A 366 -3.35 29.96 13.92
C PRO A 366 -3.64 29.17 15.20
N GLY A 367 -2.80 28.18 15.51
CA GLY A 367 -2.95 27.32 16.69
C GLY A 367 -4.06 26.28 16.62
N SER A 368 -4.76 26.15 15.49
CA SER A 368 -5.76 25.11 15.24
C SER A 368 -5.18 23.69 15.29
N ARG A 369 -6.08 22.71 15.43
CA ARG A 369 -5.79 21.27 15.34
C ARG A 369 -6.65 20.62 14.27
N ALA A 370 -6.05 19.72 13.49
CA ALA A 370 -6.75 19.06 12.38
C ALA A 370 -7.79 18.06 12.88
N ALA A 371 -8.93 18.01 12.19
CA ALA A 371 -9.95 16.96 12.27
C ALA A 371 -10.17 16.27 10.92
N SER A 372 -10.07 17.04 9.83
CA SER A 372 -10.04 16.57 8.43
C SER A 372 -9.28 17.56 7.56
N ALA A 373 -8.74 17.06 6.45
CA ALA A 373 -8.16 17.85 5.37
C ALA A 373 -9.09 17.84 4.13
N PRO A 374 -8.73 18.53 3.03
CA PRO A 374 -9.44 18.44 1.75
C PRO A 374 -9.57 17.00 1.23
N GLY A 375 -8.56 16.16 1.49
CA GLY A 375 -8.57 14.72 1.23
C GLY A 375 -9.27 13.85 2.29
N GLY A 376 -10.07 14.42 3.17
CA GLY A 376 -10.71 13.72 4.29
C GLY A 376 -9.78 13.51 5.49
N ASN A 377 -10.09 12.52 6.33
CA ASN A 377 -9.25 12.02 7.42
C ASN A 377 -8.99 10.51 7.35
N TYR A 378 -9.30 9.87 6.21
CA TYR A 378 -9.02 8.47 5.97
C TYR A 378 -7.56 8.24 5.51
N LEU A 379 -7.20 6.99 5.17
CA LEU A 379 -5.85 6.59 4.76
C LEU A 379 -5.27 7.37 3.56
N SER A 380 -6.11 7.95 2.69
CA SER A 380 -5.68 8.87 1.63
C SER A 380 -4.99 10.11 2.20
N ASN A 381 -5.68 10.86 3.08
CA ASN A 381 -5.09 11.95 3.86
C ASN A 381 -3.86 11.49 4.67
N GLU A 382 -3.93 10.33 5.34
CA GLU A 382 -2.80 9.88 6.15
C GLU A 382 -1.54 9.60 5.28
N SER A 383 -1.70 9.06 4.06
CA SER A 383 -0.56 8.87 3.14
C SER A 383 0.08 10.21 2.73
N MET A 384 -0.74 11.22 2.44
CA MET A 384 -0.27 12.57 2.13
C MET A 384 0.45 13.19 3.34
N TYR A 385 -0.16 13.06 4.52
CA TYR A 385 0.37 13.63 5.74
C TYR A 385 1.70 12.98 6.14
N ARG A 386 1.79 11.64 6.14
CA ARG A 386 3.03 10.91 6.47
C ARG A 386 4.16 11.22 5.49
N THR A 387 3.91 11.12 4.18
CA THR A 387 4.96 11.44 3.17
C THR A 387 5.44 12.88 3.29
N ASN A 388 4.55 13.85 3.53
CA ASN A 388 4.94 15.25 3.69
C ASN A 388 5.54 15.58 5.06
N ARG A 389 5.12 14.91 6.13
CA ARG A 389 5.74 15.01 7.46
C ARG A 389 7.16 14.47 7.45
N LEU A 390 7.38 13.33 6.79
CA LEU A 390 8.70 12.75 6.53
C LEU A 390 9.56 13.67 5.64
N ARG A 391 8.99 14.25 4.58
CA ARG A 391 9.66 15.25 3.72
C ARG A 391 10.14 16.47 4.50
N LEU A 392 9.37 16.92 5.49
CA LEU A 392 9.80 17.98 6.42
C LEU A 392 10.86 17.49 7.42
N GLY A 393 10.66 16.32 8.04
CA GLY A 393 11.57 15.76 9.05
C GLY A 393 12.94 15.36 8.50
N THR A 394 12.99 14.96 7.22
CA THR A 394 14.23 14.73 6.46
C THR A 394 14.83 16.02 5.88
N GLY A 395 14.29 17.20 6.18
CA GLY A 395 14.85 18.50 5.78
C GLY A 395 14.71 18.84 4.30
N HIS A 396 13.65 18.40 3.63
CA HIS A 396 13.35 18.69 2.22
C HIS A 396 12.08 19.57 2.02
N PRO A 397 11.92 20.71 2.73
CA PRO A 397 10.66 21.46 2.76
C PRO A 397 10.21 22.04 1.41
N THR A 398 11.14 22.23 0.46
CA THR A 398 10.88 22.75 -0.88
C THR A 398 10.78 21.67 -1.97
N LEU A 399 11.07 20.40 -1.65
CA LEU A 399 10.89 19.28 -2.58
C LEU A 399 9.39 19.14 -2.90
N PRO A 400 8.96 19.11 -4.18
CA PRO A 400 7.55 18.99 -4.53
C PRO A 400 6.91 17.70 -3.99
N GLY A 401 5.99 17.86 -3.04
CA GLY A 401 5.24 16.79 -2.38
C GLY A 401 3.79 17.16 -2.08
N GLY A 402 2.88 16.21 -2.22
CA GLY A 402 1.44 16.39 -2.02
C GLY A 402 0.61 15.16 -2.41
N HIS A 403 -0.69 15.36 -2.65
CA HIS A 403 -1.64 14.30 -2.98
C HIS A 403 -2.43 14.60 -4.24
N LEU A 404 -2.85 13.53 -4.92
CA LEU A 404 -3.76 13.56 -6.04
C LEU A 404 -4.94 12.60 -5.78
N HIS A 405 -6.14 13.15 -5.66
CA HIS A 405 -7.38 12.40 -5.64
C HIS A 405 -7.97 12.33 -7.05
N ILE A 406 -8.34 11.14 -7.52
CA ILE A 406 -8.81 10.87 -8.88
C ILE A 406 -10.22 10.30 -8.88
N SER A 407 -10.97 10.48 -9.98
CA SER A 407 -12.39 10.10 -10.07
C SER A 407 -12.65 8.63 -9.70
N ALA A 408 -13.69 8.38 -8.92
CA ALA A 408 -14.23 7.03 -8.75
C ALA A 408 -14.77 6.44 -10.06
N LEU A 409 -14.76 5.12 -10.11
CA LEU A 409 -15.16 4.31 -11.26
C LEU A 409 -16.68 4.07 -11.30
N GLU A 410 -17.22 3.81 -12.48
CA GLU A 410 -18.50 3.09 -12.61
C GLU A 410 -18.31 1.58 -12.40
N TYR A 411 -19.43 0.85 -12.33
CA TYR A 411 -19.43 -0.59 -12.12
C TYR A 411 -20.53 -1.24 -12.96
N PRO A 412 -20.35 -2.48 -13.44
CA PRO A 412 -21.42 -3.23 -14.10
C PRO A 412 -22.63 -3.38 -13.18
N ALA A 413 -23.83 -3.12 -13.70
CA ALA A 413 -25.09 -3.20 -12.94
C ALA A 413 -25.41 -4.62 -12.47
N ASP A 414 -25.01 -5.65 -13.24
CA ASP A 414 -24.98 -7.03 -12.77
C ASP A 414 -23.93 -7.19 -11.65
N PRO A 415 -24.29 -7.61 -10.43
CA PRO A 415 -23.35 -7.84 -9.34
C PRO A 415 -22.48 -9.10 -9.51
N GLY A 416 -22.84 -10.02 -10.42
CA GLY A 416 -22.05 -11.20 -10.77
C GLY A 416 -20.94 -10.94 -11.80
N ALA A 417 -21.08 -9.89 -12.63
CA ALA A 417 -20.11 -9.54 -13.66
C ALA A 417 -18.79 -9.01 -13.07
N LEU A 418 -17.67 -9.64 -13.41
CA LEU A 418 -16.32 -9.20 -13.05
C LEU A 418 -15.97 -7.84 -13.67
N THR A 419 -16.43 -7.61 -14.91
CA THR A 419 -16.08 -6.45 -15.73
C THR A 419 -17.17 -6.14 -16.77
N SER A 420 -17.05 -5.02 -17.49
CA SER A 420 -17.83 -4.69 -18.69
C SER A 420 -17.08 -3.66 -19.55
N PRO A 421 -17.33 -3.57 -20.87
CA PRO A 421 -16.60 -2.64 -21.75
C PRO A 421 -16.71 -1.17 -21.35
N ALA A 422 -17.82 -0.75 -20.72
CA ALA A 422 -18.01 0.61 -20.22
C ALA A 422 -17.12 0.90 -19.01
N PHE A 423 -17.11 -0.02 -18.03
CA PHE A 423 -16.24 0.05 -16.84
C PHE A 423 -14.75 -0.02 -17.20
N GLU A 424 -14.38 -0.78 -18.23
CA GLU A 424 -13.01 -0.85 -18.76
C GLU A 424 -12.60 0.48 -19.39
N ALA A 425 -13.46 1.09 -20.22
CA ALA A 425 -13.21 2.39 -20.83
C ALA A 425 -13.14 3.53 -19.78
N ASP A 426 -14.03 3.54 -18.79
CA ASP A 426 -14.03 4.50 -17.68
C ASP A 426 -12.76 4.36 -16.82
N ARG A 427 -12.36 3.14 -16.47
CA ARG A 427 -11.12 2.88 -15.72
C ARG A 427 -9.88 3.26 -16.50
N GLN A 428 -9.83 2.93 -17.80
CA GLN A 428 -8.76 3.42 -18.67
C GLN A 428 -8.72 4.95 -18.68
N ALA A 429 -9.86 5.64 -18.80
CA ALA A 429 -9.90 7.10 -18.81
C ALA A 429 -9.38 7.72 -17.49
N VAL A 430 -9.73 7.15 -16.32
CA VAL A 430 -9.18 7.61 -15.02
C VAL A 430 -7.67 7.42 -14.98
N VAL A 431 -7.19 6.26 -15.40
CA VAL A 431 -5.76 5.93 -15.32
C VAL A 431 -4.94 6.72 -16.33
N ASP A 432 -5.36 6.82 -17.59
CA ASP A 432 -4.65 7.58 -18.62
C ASP A 432 -4.62 9.09 -18.28
N GLN A 433 -5.69 9.65 -17.69
CA GLN A 433 -5.65 11.02 -17.15
C GLN A 433 -4.63 11.15 -16.01
N THR A 434 -4.63 10.19 -15.08
CA THR A 434 -3.75 10.18 -13.90
C THR A 434 -2.28 10.09 -14.32
N VAL A 435 -1.98 9.20 -15.27
CA VAL A 435 -0.65 9.09 -15.89
C VAL A 435 -0.24 10.42 -16.50
N ALA A 436 -1.06 11.01 -17.37
CA ALA A 436 -0.75 12.29 -18.01
C ALA A 436 -0.51 13.44 -17.00
N LEU A 437 -1.24 13.44 -15.87
CA LEU A 437 -1.13 14.45 -14.82
C LEU A 437 0.13 14.25 -13.94
N VAL A 438 0.52 13.00 -13.68
CA VAL A 438 1.81 12.66 -13.06
C VAL A 438 2.98 13.03 -13.99
N GLU A 439 2.85 12.81 -15.30
CA GLU A 439 3.83 13.32 -16.26
C GLU A 439 3.91 14.85 -16.26
N ALA A 440 2.78 15.55 -16.15
CA ALA A 440 2.73 17.02 -16.08
C ALA A 440 3.43 17.56 -14.83
N ALA A 441 3.22 16.92 -13.67
CA ALA A 441 3.98 17.21 -12.45
C ALA A 441 5.48 17.02 -12.70
N GLY A 442 5.90 15.86 -13.21
CA GLY A 442 7.31 15.57 -13.52
C GLY A 442 7.95 16.56 -14.51
N LYS A 443 7.22 16.98 -15.55
CA LYS A 443 7.65 17.99 -16.53
C LYS A 443 7.86 19.38 -15.92
N ALA A 444 7.25 19.67 -14.77
CA ALA A 444 7.37 20.95 -14.06
C ALA A 444 8.41 20.95 -12.93
N VAL A 445 8.87 19.78 -12.47
CA VAL A 445 9.97 19.65 -11.49
C VAL A 445 11.28 20.12 -12.13
N ARG A 446 11.95 21.08 -11.49
CA ARG A 446 13.28 21.58 -11.86
C ARG A 446 14.32 21.06 -10.87
N ARG A 447 15.54 20.78 -11.35
CA ARG A 447 16.70 20.34 -10.55
C ARG A 447 17.64 21.49 -10.23
#